data_AF-A0A7K3KK64-F1
#
_entry.id   AF-A0A7K3KK64-F1
#
_cell.length_a   1.000
_cell.length_b   1.000
_cell.length_c   1.000
_cell.angle_alpha   90.00
_cell.angle_beta   90.00
_cell.angle_gamma   90.00
#
_symmetry.space_group_name_H-M   'P 1'
#
loop_
_entity.id
_entity.type
_entity.pdbx_description
1 polymer ?
#
loop_
_entity_poly.entity_id
_entity_poly.type
_entity_poly.pdbx_seq_one_letter_code
_entity_poly.pdbx_strand_id
1 'polypeptide(L)'
;MSLASRAKEAGGATTCMPVHASAGYEALKSQVVSMVSADRIAALSKRNPAQARSELKGACRVVLEGPDWASAGAEERSRLTGQLLDEVFGYGPLEGLLADAEVTEIMVNGPSKIFCERRGIIYPTGCSFADESHMRSVIDRILGPLGRRVDELTPMVDARLPEGHRVNVVLPPLAPDGPVITIRKFAEDAMRLSDMQGAGSMDVFVRAFLTWSVRLRKSIAVSGGTGSGKTTLLNALSREISPAERIVTIEDSAELRFDEHPHVVRLEARGRSSEGVGEVTIRDLVRNALRMRPDRIVVGECRGGEALDMLQAMLTGHDGSMTTLHANSAADAVQRLTTMVRFAVDLPVDVIQRNIASAFDVVVQTARSADGRRYIQSIGEVGFEDRSRSCTVRPLYQRRDVDRAGVWLAAPEWMSAASLVGVASEKEVASWRRCLSCAA
;
A
#
# COMPACT_ATOMS: atom_id res chain seq x y z
N MET A 1 25.62 10.93 7.20
CA MET A 1 25.98 10.05 6.07
C MET A 1 24.92 10.18 4.99
N SER A 2 25.31 10.49 3.76
CA SER A 2 24.37 10.77 2.66
C SER A 2 23.80 9.46 2.08
N LEU A 3 22.64 9.54 1.42
CA LEU A 3 22.07 8.41 0.66
C LEU A 3 23.09 7.82 -0.34
N ALA A 4 23.95 8.68 -0.90
CA ALA A 4 25.02 8.28 -1.81
C ALA A 4 26.13 7.43 -1.13
N SER A 5 26.39 7.61 0.16
CA SER A 5 27.40 6.80 0.87
C SER A 5 26.88 5.39 1.19
N ARG A 6 25.57 5.25 1.44
CA ARG A 6 24.94 3.94 1.65
C ARG A 6 24.82 3.10 0.38
N ALA A 7 24.69 3.74 -0.78
CA ALA A 7 24.64 3.05 -2.08
C ALA A 7 25.96 2.39 -2.48
N LYS A 8 27.11 2.88 -1.97
CA LYS A 8 28.43 2.31 -2.27
C LYS A 8 28.78 1.06 -1.45
N GLU A 9 28.19 0.88 -0.27
CA GLU A 9 28.52 -0.25 0.61
C GLU A 9 27.67 -1.51 0.33
N ALA A 10 26.52 -1.39 -0.36
CA ALA A 10 25.61 -2.50 -0.67
C ALA A 10 25.92 -3.23 -2.00
N GLY A 11 27.15 -3.14 -2.51
CA GLY A 11 27.59 -3.64 -3.82
C GLY A 11 27.68 -5.17 -3.96
N GLY A 12 26.68 -5.92 -3.49
CA GLY A 12 26.63 -7.39 -3.57
C GLY A 12 25.31 -7.90 -4.15
N ALA A 13 25.30 -8.10 -5.48
CA ALA A 13 24.44 -9.01 -6.24
C ALA A 13 22.91 -8.93 -6.07
N THR A 14 22.26 -8.12 -6.90
CA THR A 14 21.47 -8.59 -8.05
C THR A 14 21.37 -7.39 -8.99
N THR A 15 22.29 -7.29 -9.94
CA THR A 15 22.28 -6.24 -10.94
C THR A 15 21.07 -6.46 -11.84
N CYS A 16 19.99 -5.70 -11.60
CA CYS A 16 19.08 -5.38 -12.68
C CYS A 16 19.97 -4.77 -13.77
N MET A 17 20.06 -5.43 -14.92
CA MET A 17 20.83 -4.88 -16.03
C MET A 17 20.31 -3.47 -16.25
N PRO A 18 21.19 -2.45 -16.31
CA PRO A 18 20.73 -1.11 -16.61
C PRO A 18 20.02 -1.20 -17.96
N VAL A 19 18.75 -0.80 -18.00
CA VAL A 19 18.07 -0.49 -19.26
C VAL A 19 18.63 0.87 -19.73
N HIS A 20 19.95 0.94 -19.91
CA HIS A 20 20.46 1.80 -20.96
C HIS A 20 19.80 1.26 -22.22
N ALA A 21 19.19 2.15 -23.01
CA ALA A 21 18.85 1.82 -24.38
C ALA A 21 20.07 1.12 -24.98
N SER A 22 19.96 -0.18 -25.25
CA SER A 22 21.09 -0.90 -25.84
C SER A 22 21.42 -0.16 -27.13
N ALA A 23 22.68 -0.15 -27.56
CA ALA A 23 23.03 0.47 -28.85
C ALA A 23 22.12 -0.04 -29.99
N GLY A 24 21.64 -1.29 -29.86
CA GLY A 24 20.56 -1.84 -30.69
C GLY A 24 19.23 -1.07 -30.59
N TYR A 25 18.70 -0.80 -29.40
CA TYR A 25 17.43 -0.08 -29.25
C TYR A 25 17.41 1.27 -29.97
N GLU A 26 18.43 2.10 -29.76
CA GLU A 26 18.52 3.41 -30.44
C GLU A 26 18.67 3.27 -31.95
N ALA A 27 19.43 2.27 -32.42
CA ALA A 27 19.56 1.98 -33.85
C ALA A 27 18.20 1.56 -34.47
N LEU A 28 17.46 0.68 -33.80
CA LEU A 28 16.14 0.24 -34.25
C LEU A 28 15.18 1.42 -34.33
N LYS A 29 15.12 2.23 -33.27
CA LYS A 29 14.25 3.41 -33.18
C LYS A 29 14.53 4.39 -34.31
N SER A 30 15.80 4.71 -34.56
CA SER A 30 16.22 5.61 -35.64
C SER A 30 15.79 5.07 -37.02
N GLN A 31 16.04 3.78 -37.28
CA GLN A 31 15.66 3.14 -38.54
C GLN A 31 14.13 3.10 -38.73
N VAL A 32 13.36 2.76 -37.70
CA VAL A 32 11.89 2.72 -37.76
C VAL A 32 11.29 4.12 -37.98
N VAL A 33 11.79 5.16 -37.30
CA VAL A 33 11.32 6.54 -37.48
C VAL A 33 11.59 7.06 -38.89
N SER A 34 12.67 6.63 -39.53
CA SER A 34 12.93 6.96 -40.94
C SER A 34 11.98 6.27 -41.93
N MET A 35 11.43 5.11 -41.56
CA MET A 35 10.44 4.37 -42.36
C MET A 35 9.01 4.87 -42.15
N VAL A 36 8.65 5.20 -40.90
CA VAL A 36 7.33 5.69 -40.53
C VAL A 36 7.47 6.94 -39.69
N SER A 37 6.93 8.07 -40.18
CA SER A 37 7.03 9.33 -39.45
C SER A 37 6.31 9.27 -38.10
N ALA A 38 6.95 9.84 -37.07
CA ALA A 38 6.41 9.89 -35.72
C ALA A 38 5.04 10.58 -35.69
N ASP A 39 4.85 11.64 -36.49
CA ASP A 39 3.59 12.37 -36.60
C ASP A 39 2.45 11.51 -37.13
N ARG A 40 2.74 10.63 -38.10
CA ARG A 40 1.74 9.71 -38.66
C ARG A 40 1.30 8.70 -37.62
N ILE A 41 2.25 8.10 -36.89
CA ILE A 41 1.93 7.16 -35.79
C ILE A 41 1.14 7.86 -34.68
N ALA A 42 1.51 9.08 -34.29
CA ALA A 42 0.80 9.86 -33.28
C ALA A 42 -0.64 10.20 -33.70
N ALA A 43 -0.85 10.61 -34.96
CA ALA A 43 -2.17 10.88 -35.51
C ALA A 43 -3.03 9.62 -35.61
N LEU A 44 -2.44 8.49 -36.03
CA LEU A 44 -3.14 7.21 -36.12
C LEU A 44 -3.49 6.66 -34.74
N SER A 45 -2.60 6.81 -33.75
CA SER A 45 -2.81 6.38 -32.37
C SER A 45 -4.05 7.04 -31.74
N LYS A 46 -4.29 8.34 -32.02
CA LYS A 46 -5.49 9.04 -31.57
C LYS A 46 -6.80 8.52 -32.19
N ARG A 47 -6.76 7.99 -33.41
CA ARG A 47 -7.95 7.52 -34.15
C ARG A 47 -8.22 6.04 -33.96
N ASN A 48 -7.18 5.22 -34.06
CA ASN A 48 -7.23 3.76 -33.98
C ASN A 48 -5.92 3.20 -33.39
N PRO A 49 -5.84 3.07 -32.05
CA PRO A 49 -4.64 2.60 -31.36
C PRO A 49 -4.21 1.20 -31.82
N ALA A 50 -5.16 0.29 -32.06
CA ALA A 50 -4.87 -1.07 -32.49
C ALA A 50 -4.20 -1.11 -33.87
N GLN A 51 -4.67 -0.27 -34.79
CA GLN A 51 -4.06 -0.14 -36.12
C GLN A 51 -2.67 0.49 -36.05
N ALA A 52 -2.49 1.52 -35.22
CA ALA A 52 -1.19 2.19 -35.05
C ALA A 52 -0.15 1.22 -34.48
N ARG A 53 -0.55 0.39 -33.51
CA ARG A 53 0.28 -0.67 -32.93
C ARG A 53 0.68 -1.70 -33.98
N SER A 54 -0.27 -2.12 -34.83
CA SER A 54 0.00 -3.08 -35.91
C SER A 54 0.94 -2.52 -36.98
N GLU A 55 0.80 -1.24 -37.33
CA GLU A 55 1.65 -0.57 -38.32
C GLU A 55 3.08 -0.42 -37.81
N LEU A 56 3.25 0.03 -36.55
CA LEU A 56 4.58 0.13 -35.92
C LEU A 56 5.24 -1.26 -35.79
N LYS A 57 4.48 -2.28 -35.37
CA LYS A 57 4.99 -3.66 -35.31
C LYS A 57 5.40 -4.19 -36.68
N GLY A 58 4.68 -3.83 -37.73
CA GLY A 58 5.02 -4.13 -39.12
C GLY A 58 6.33 -3.48 -39.55
N ALA A 59 6.53 -2.19 -39.23
CA ALA A 59 7.76 -1.47 -39.51
C ALA A 59 8.96 -2.07 -38.77
N CYS A 60 8.82 -2.41 -37.48
CA CYS A 60 9.86 -3.10 -36.72
C CYS A 60 10.27 -4.41 -37.39
N ARG A 61 9.29 -5.21 -37.84
CA ARG A 61 9.59 -6.49 -38.53
C ARG A 61 10.43 -6.26 -39.79
N VAL A 62 10.06 -5.31 -40.63
CA VAL A 62 10.80 -5.00 -41.87
C VAL A 62 12.23 -4.56 -41.57
N VAL A 63 12.42 -3.69 -40.57
CA VAL A 63 13.75 -3.23 -40.16
C VAL A 63 14.60 -4.38 -39.60
N LEU A 64 14.03 -5.20 -38.71
CA LEU A 64 14.73 -6.30 -38.05
C LEU A 64 15.01 -7.51 -38.96
N GLU A 65 14.35 -7.61 -40.11
CA GLU A 65 14.68 -8.56 -41.19
C GLU A 65 15.85 -8.07 -42.06
N GLY A 66 16.30 -6.84 -41.88
CA GLY A 66 17.41 -6.25 -42.61
C GLY A 66 18.79 -6.84 -42.27
N PRO A 67 19.79 -6.64 -43.14
CA PRO A 67 21.14 -7.20 -42.98
C PRO A 67 21.86 -6.72 -41.71
N ASP A 68 21.59 -5.48 -41.27
CA ASP A 68 22.15 -4.90 -40.04
C ASP A 68 21.75 -5.66 -38.76
N TRP A 69 20.66 -6.44 -38.83
CA TRP A 69 20.06 -7.18 -37.71
C TRP A 69 20.22 -8.69 -37.84
N ALA A 70 21.03 -9.16 -38.78
CA ALA A 70 21.21 -10.59 -39.06
C ALA A 70 21.74 -11.39 -37.86
N SER A 71 22.52 -10.76 -36.97
CA SER A 71 23.06 -11.36 -35.75
C SER A 71 22.08 -11.38 -34.57
N ALA A 72 20.98 -10.63 -34.63
CA ALA A 72 19.98 -10.59 -33.56
C ALA A 72 19.06 -11.82 -33.64
N GLY A 73 19.07 -12.64 -32.57
CA GLY A 73 18.16 -13.78 -32.45
C GLY A 73 16.69 -13.36 -32.31
N ALA A 74 15.78 -14.33 -32.43
CA ALA A 74 14.34 -14.08 -32.35
C ALA A 74 13.89 -13.44 -31.02
N GLU A 75 14.48 -13.85 -29.90
CA GLU A 75 14.20 -13.26 -28.58
C GLU A 75 14.60 -11.79 -28.51
N GLU A 76 15.80 -11.44 -28.98
CA GLU A 76 16.30 -10.05 -28.98
C GLU A 76 15.43 -9.16 -29.86
N ARG A 77 15.05 -9.64 -31.06
CA ARG A 77 14.12 -8.93 -31.96
C ARG A 77 12.76 -8.70 -31.32
N SER A 78 12.22 -9.70 -30.63
CA SER A 78 10.95 -9.60 -29.92
C SER A 78 11.04 -8.59 -28.76
N ARG A 79 12.14 -8.62 -28.00
CA ARG A 79 12.42 -7.71 -26.89
C ARG A 79 12.50 -6.26 -27.37
N LEU A 80 13.29 -5.98 -28.41
CA LEU A 80 13.44 -4.63 -28.97
C LEU A 80 12.13 -4.09 -29.57
N THR A 81 11.37 -4.95 -30.25
CA THR A 81 10.03 -4.59 -30.75
C THR A 81 9.09 -4.23 -29.60
N GLY A 82 9.08 -5.03 -28.53
CA GLY A 82 8.30 -4.76 -27.33
C GLY A 82 8.66 -3.40 -26.73
N GLN A 83 9.95 -3.13 -26.52
CA GLN A 83 10.43 -1.86 -25.98
C GLN A 83 9.95 -0.64 -26.78
N LEU A 84 10.00 -0.71 -28.13
CA LEU A 84 9.56 0.41 -28.96
C LEU A 84 8.04 0.58 -28.94
N LEU A 85 7.29 -0.52 -28.88
CA LEU A 85 5.84 -0.48 -28.72
C LEU A 85 5.45 0.12 -27.36
N ASP A 86 6.17 -0.22 -26.28
CA ASP A 86 5.90 0.28 -24.93
C ASP A 86 6.29 1.76 -24.79
N GLU A 87 7.33 2.23 -25.48
CA GLU A 87 7.65 3.66 -25.58
C GLU A 87 6.51 4.45 -26.25
N VAL A 88 6.01 3.95 -27.39
CA VAL A 88 5.00 4.68 -28.17
C VAL A 88 3.59 4.56 -27.60
N PHE A 89 3.22 3.38 -27.08
CA PHE A 89 1.85 3.07 -26.68
C PHE A 89 1.67 2.69 -25.20
N GLY A 90 2.73 2.29 -24.49
CA GLY A 90 2.72 1.90 -23.07
C GLY A 90 3.07 3.06 -22.14
N TYR A 91 3.71 2.79 -21.00
CA TYR A 91 4.20 3.82 -20.07
C TYR A 91 5.69 4.12 -20.24
N GLY A 92 6.25 3.76 -21.41
CA GLY A 92 7.65 3.97 -21.77
C GLY A 92 8.61 3.36 -20.76
N PRO A 93 9.55 4.13 -20.17
CA PRO A 93 10.55 3.61 -19.25
C PRO A 93 9.95 3.03 -17.95
N LEU A 94 8.65 3.27 -17.68
CA LEU A 94 7.97 2.74 -16.51
C LEU A 94 7.41 1.32 -16.72
N GLU A 95 7.24 0.87 -17.96
CA GLU A 95 6.54 -0.40 -18.26
C GLU A 95 7.22 -1.60 -17.58
N GLY A 96 8.55 -1.70 -17.70
CA GLY A 96 9.33 -2.77 -17.07
C GLY A 96 9.26 -2.73 -15.54
N LEU A 97 9.19 -1.54 -14.93
CA LEU A 97 9.06 -1.39 -13.48
C LEU A 97 7.64 -1.73 -12.99
N LEU A 98 6.63 -1.41 -13.79
CA LEU A 98 5.24 -1.78 -13.54
C LEU A 98 5.01 -3.28 -13.66
N ALA A 99 5.65 -3.94 -14.61
CA ALA A 99 5.58 -5.41 -14.77
C ALA A 99 6.36 -6.20 -13.70
N ASP A 100 7.37 -5.59 -13.06
CA ASP A 100 8.23 -6.29 -12.10
C ASP A 100 7.58 -6.46 -10.73
N ALA A 101 7.20 -7.70 -10.38
CA ALA A 101 6.52 -8.03 -9.13
C ALA A 101 7.30 -7.67 -7.85
N GLU A 102 8.62 -7.54 -7.91
CA GLU A 102 9.45 -7.15 -6.75
C GLU A 102 9.44 -5.63 -6.50
N VAL A 103 9.00 -4.83 -7.48
CA VAL A 103 8.86 -3.38 -7.35
C VAL A 103 7.54 -3.05 -6.66
N THR A 104 7.62 -2.29 -5.58
CA THR A 104 6.44 -1.86 -4.78
C THR A 104 6.08 -0.39 -5.00
N GLU A 105 7.06 0.45 -5.36
CA GLU A 105 6.87 1.89 -5.59
C GLU A 105 7.83 2.38 -6.68
N ILE A 106 7.39 3.35 -7.48
CA ILE A 106 8.17 3.98 -8.54
C ILE A 106 8.09 5.50 -8.31
N MET A 107 9.24 6.16 -8.27
CA MET A 107 9.33 7.61 -8.06
C MET A 107 10.12 8.24 -9.19
N VAL A 108 9.50 9.16 -9.92
CA VAL A 108 10.09 9.90 -11.03
C VAL A 108 10.23 11.36 -10.62
N ASN A 109 11.47 11.83 -10.49
CA ASN A 109 11.80 13.19 -10.09
C ASN A 109 12.37 13.95 -11.30
N GLY A 110 11.50 14.26 -12.27
CA GLY A 110 11.88 14.77 -13.58
C GLY A 110 12.33 13.66 -14.55
N PRO A 111 12.66 14.02 -15.81
CA PRO A 111 12.84 13.05 -16.90
C PRO A 111 14.04 12.11 -16.69
N SER A 112 15.07 12.53 -15.95
CA SER A 112 16.34 11.79 -15.84
C SER A 112 16.50 10.99 -14.54
N LYS A 113 15.64 11.17 -13.53
CA LYS A 113 15.82 10.58 -12.19
C LYS A 113 14.64 9.68 -11.83
N ILE A 114 14.77 8.39 -12.15
CA ILE A 114 13.77 7.38 -11.82
C ILE A 114 14.32 6.44 -10.74
N PHE A 115 13.57 6.30 -9.65
CA PHE A 115 13.84 5.40 -8.53
C PHE A 115 12.73 4.36 -8.40
N CYS A 116 13.05 3.22 -7.80
CA CYS A 116 12.06 2.21 -7.43
C CYS A 116 12.31 1.70 -6.00
N GLU A 117 11.25 1.34 -5.29
CA GLU A 117 11.35 0.57 -4.05
C GLU A 117 11.29 -0.92 -4.39
N ARG A 118 12.25 -1.69 -3.87
CA ARG A 118 12.20 -3.15 -3.80
C ARG A 118 12.41 -3.58 -2.36
N ARG A 119 11.51 -4.42 -1.85
CA ARG A 119 11.59 -4.96 -0.47
C ARG A 119 11.83 -3.89 0.61
N GLY A 120 11.27 -2.68 0.44
CA GLY A 120 11.42 -1.59 1.41
C GLY A 120 12.68 -0.73 1.26
N ILE A 121 13.53 -1.00 0.27
CA ILE A 121 14.76 -0.23 -0.02
C ILE A 121 14.61 0.47 -1.37
N ILE A 122 15.04 1.73 -1.45
CA ILE A 122 14.96 2.56 -2.66
C ILE A 122 16.26 2.43 -3.47
N TYR A 123 16.11 2.17 -4.77
CA TYR A 123 17.20 2.01 -5.71
C TYR A 123 17.04 2.96 -6.92
N PRO A 124 18.12 3.56 -7.43
CA PRO A 124 18.10 4.19 -8.74
C PRO A 124 17.92 3.11 -9.82
N THR A 125 17.06 3.37 -10.82
CA THR A 125 16.73 2.37 -11.85
C THR A 125 17.66 2.41 -13.06
N GLY A 126 18.38 3.53 -13.26
CA GLY A 126 19.13 3.80 -14.49
C GLY A 126 18.26 4.11 -15.71
N CYS A 127 16.92 4.04 -15.58
CA CYS A 127 15.98 4.40 -16.63
C CYS A 127 15.76 5.92 -16.66
N SER A 128 15.44 6.46 -17.83
CA SER A 128 15.10 7.87 -18.03
C SER A 128 14.08 8.04 -19.15
N PHE A 129 13.28 9.10 -19.05
CA PHE A 129 12.55 9.65 -20.19
C PHE A 129 13.52 10.36 -21.14
N ALA A 130 13.12 10.48 -22.40
CA ALA A 130 13.92 11.18 -23.42
C ALA A 130 14.04 12.68 -23.09
N ASP A 131 12.93 13.31 -22.74
CA ASP A 131 12.82 14.71 -22.34
C ASP A 131 11.52 14.94 -21.54
N GLU A 132 11.27 16.19 -21.14
CA GLU A 132 10.04 16.56 -20.43
C GLU A 132 8.77 16.36 -21.29
N SER A 133 8.85 16.59 -22.60
CA SER A 133 7.71 16.43 -23.53
C SER A 133 7.25 14.97 -23.61
N HIS A 134 8.20 14.04 -23.63
CA HIS A 134 7.94 12.61 -23.56
C HIS A 134 7.29 12.25 -22.22
N MET A 135 7.83 12.74 -21.10
CA MET A 135 7.25 12.51 -19.79
C MET A 135 5.82 13.04 -19.68
N ARG A 136 5.53 14.24 -20.21
CA ARG A 136 4.17 14.81 -20.28
C ARG A 136 3.24 13.95 -21.12
N SER A 137 3.70 13.43 -22.26
CA SER A 137 2.90 12.54 -23.10
C SER A 137 2.52 11.24 -22.38
N VAL A 138 3.41 10.71 -21.53
CA VAL A 138 3.11 9.54 -20.68
C VAL A 138 2.13 9.90 -19.56
N ILE A 139 2.26 11.07 -18.94
CA ILE A 139 1.29 11.59 -17.95
C ILE A 139 -0.11 11.68 -18.57
N ASP A 140 -0.24 12.26 -19.77
CA ASP A 140 -1.52 12.39 -20.48
C ASP A 140 -2.12 11.03 -20.81
N ARG A 141 -1.28 10.04 -21.14
CA ARG A 141 -1.70 8.66 -21.42
C ARG A 141 -2.17 7.92 -20.17
N ILE A 142 -1.57 8.20 -19.02
CA ILE A 142 -1.99 7.68 -17.72
C ILE A 142 -3.35 8.28 -17.31
N LEU A 143 -3.50 9.61 -17.42
CA LEU A 143 -4.65 10.33 -16.87
C LEU A 143 -5.86 10.38 -17.81
N GLY A 144 -5.63 10.39 -19.13
CA GLY A 144 -6.66 10.53 -20.16
C GLY A 144 -7.78 9.50 -20.05
N PRO A 145 -7.49 8.17 -20.01
CA PRO A 145 -8.50 7.13 -19.83
C PRO A 145 -9.29 7.24 -18.51
N LEU A 146 -8.71 7.86 -17.50
CA LEU A 146 -9.31 8.03 -16.17
C LEU A 146 -10.21 9.27 -16.09
N GLY A 147 -10.33 10.04 -17.18
CA GLY A 147 -11.06 11.31 -17.19
C GLY A 147 -10.42 12.37 -16.29
N ARG A 148 -9.14 12.21 -15.95
CA ARG A 148 -8.37 13.15 -15.13
C ARG A 148 -7.50 14.01 -16.03
N ARG A 149 -7.18 15.21 -15.55
CA ARG A 149 -6.31 16.16 -16.24
C ARG A 149 -5.39 16.83 -15.23
N VAL A 150 -4.23 17.22 -15.70
CA VAL A 150 -3.25 18.01 -14.95
C VAL A 150 -2.69 19.05 -15.90
N ASP A 151 -2.73 20.31 -15.48
CA ASP A 151 -2.33 21.47 -16.28
C ASP A 151 -1.85 22.60 -15.35
N GLU A 152 -1.54 23.78 -15.89
CA GLU A 152 -1.02 24.90 -15.09
C GLU A 152 -2.06 25.44 -14.08
N LEU A 153 -3.36 25.27 -14.33
CA LEU A 153 -4.43 25.69 -13.42
C LEU A 153 -4.69 24.64 -12.35
N THR A 154 -4.50 23.36 -12.69
CA THR A 154 -4.61 22.21 -11.78
C THR A 154 -3.31 21.39 -11.80
N PRO A 155 -2.23 21.89 -11.19
CA PRO A 155 -0.87 21.34 -11.35
C PRO A 155 -0.59 20.08 -10.55
N MET A 156 -1.60 19.47 -9.91
CA MET A 156 -1.45 18.20 -9.21
C MET A 156 -2.71 17.35 -9.33
N VAL A 157 -2.52 16.03 -9.37
CA VAL A 157 -3.63 15.08 -9.46
C VAL A 157 -3.28 13.74 -8.84
N ASP A 158 -4.26 13.15 -8.16
CA ASP A 158 -4.24 11.76 -7.74
C ASP A 158 -5.17 10.94 -8.64
N ALA A 159 -4.69 9.77 -9.05
CA ALA A 159 -5.33 8.88 -9.99
C ALA A 159 -5.09 7.40 -9.63
N ARG A 160 -5.89 6.52 -10.24
CA ARG A 160 -5.75 5.07 -10.09
C ARG A 160 -5.74 4.42 -11.47
N LEU A 161 -4.67 3.68 -11.76
CA LEU A 161 -4.56 2.91 -13.00
C LEU A 161 -5.57 1.75 -13.01
N PRO A 162 -5.93 1.20 -14.19
CA PRO A 162 -6.84 0.07 -14.32
C PRO A 162 -6.44 -1.15 -13.48
N GLU A 163 -5.13 -1.38 -13.30
CA GLU A 163 -4.55 -2.46 -12.49
C GLU A 163 -4.63 -2.17 -10.98
N GLY A 164 -5.20 -1.04 -10.58
CA GLY A 164 -5.44 -0.63 -9.21
C GLY A 164 -4.29 0.15 -8.56
N HIS A 165 -3.17 0.34 -9.27
CA HIS A 165 -2.03 1.13 -8.82
C HIS A 165 -2.40 2.60 -8.59
N ARG A 166 -1.87 3.21 -7.54
CA ARG A 166 -2.11 4.63 -7.25
C ARG A 166 -1.03 5.47 -7.91
N VAL A 167 -1.43 6.55 -8.56
CA VAL A 167 -0.53 7.50 -9.23
C VAL A 167 -0.78 8.89 -8.69
N ASN A 168 0.27 9.55 -8.24
CA ASN A 168 0.30 10.98 -7.95
C ASN A 168 1.17 11.68 -8.98
N VAL A 169 0.67 12.78 -9.55
CA VAL A 169 1.42 13.62 -10.50
C VAL A 169 1.42 15.05 -10.00
N VAL A 170 2.57 15.72 -10.08
CA VAL A 170 2.75 17.14 -9.79
C VAL A 170 3.54 17.80 -10.92
N LEU A 171 3.05 18.94 -11.42
CA LEU A 171 3.67 19.72 -12.50
C LEU A 171 4.25 21.04 -11.98
N PRO A 172 5.18 21.68 -12.73
CA PRO A 172 5.50 23.09 -12.55
C PRO A 172 4.22 23.96 -12.60
N PRO A 173 4.14 25.03 -11.79
CA PRO A 173 5.20 25.60 -10.96
C PRO A 173 5.34 24.97 -9.56
N LEU A 174 4.49 24.02 -9.16
CA LEU A 174 4.58 23.37 -7.84
C LEU A 174 5.81 22.48 -7.70
N ALA A 175 6.23 21.88 -8.81
CA ALA A 175 7.49 21.14 -8.90
C ALA A 175 8.48 21.94 -9.78
N PRO A 176 9.32 22.81 -9.19
CA PRO A 176 10.18 23.73 -9.95
C PRO A 176 11.26 23.03 -10.78
N ASP A 177 11.66 21.82 -10.37
CA ASP A 177 12.67 21.01 -11.08
C ASP A 177 12.08 20.15 -12.21
N GLY A 178 10.79 20.34 -12.53
CA GLY A 178 10.07 19.62 -13.58
C GLY A 178 8.98 18.67 -13.04
N PRO A 179 8.25 17.99 -13.93
CA PRO A 179 7.18 17.06 -13.55
C PRO A 179 7.65 15.94 -12.61
N VAL A 180 6.80 15.58 -11.65
CA VAL A 180 7.03 14.50 -10.68
C VAL A 180 5.90 13.48 -10.79
N ILE A 181 6.25 12.19 -10.76
CA ILE A 181 5.29 11.08 -10.73
C ILE A 181 5.67 10.15 -9.58
N THR A 182 4.72 9.81 -8.73
CA THR A 182 4.86 8.72 -7.75
C THR A 182 3.81 7.67 -8.01
N ILE A 183 4.23 6.43 -8.28
CA ILE A 183 3.35 5.28 -8.48
C ILE A 183 3.55 4.31 -7.34
N ARG A 184 2.51 4.08 -6.53
CA ARG A 184 2.48 3.02 -5.54
C ARG A 184 1.75 1.82 -6.15
N LYS A 185 2.49 0.74 -6.38
CA LYS A 185 1.94 -0.47 -7.00
C LYS A 185 1.01 -1.16 -6.02
N PHE A 186 -0.10 -1.60 -6.56
CA PHE A 186 -1.04 -2.47 -5.89
C PHE A 186 -0.49 -3.89 -5.99
N ALA A 187 -0.32 -4.57 -4.86
CA ALA A 187 0.22 -5.92 -4.84
C ALA A 187 -0.81 -6.93 -5.37
N GLU A 188 -0.38 -7.81 -6.28
CA GLU A 188 -1.24 -8.84 -6.88
C GLU A 188 -1.69 -9.90 -5.87
N ASP A 189 -0.89 -10.18 -4.84
CA ASP A 189 -1.22 -11.14 -3.78
C ASP A 189 -1.21 -10.49 -2.39
N ALA A 190 -2.31 -10.65 -1.65
CA ALA A 190 -2.43 -10.19 -0.28
C ALA A 190 -1.83 -11.22 0.69
N MET A 191 -0.73 -10.85 1.36
CA MET A 191 -0.07 -11.67 2.38
C MET A 191 -1.05 -12.14 3.47
N ARG A 192 -0.97 -13.41 3.83
CA ARG A 192 -1.63 -13.98 5.02
C ARG A 192 -0.73 -13.88 6.25
N LEU A 193 -1.31 -14.08 7.43
CA LEU A 193 -0.53 -14.14 8.67
C LEU A 193 0.51 -15.29 8.65
N SER A 194 0.23 -16.41 7.97
CA SER A 194 1.18 -17.50 7.75
C SER A 194 2.40 -17.05 6.95
N ASP A 195 2.19 -16.24 5.93
CA ASP A 195 3.26 -15.77 5.03
C ASP A 195 4.14 -14.77 5.77
N MET A 196 3.53 -13.89 6.57
CA MET A 196 4.24 -12.97 7.46
C MET A 196 5.06 -13.72 8.53
N GLN A 197 4.54 -14.84 9.07
CA GLN A 197 5.30 -15.70 9.97
C GLN A 197 6.50 -16.33 9.24
N GLY A 198 6.30 -16.86 8.03
CA GLY A 198 7.36 -17.44 7.20
C GLY A 198 8.45 -16.42 6.82
N ALA A 199 8.08 -15.16 6.62
CA ALA A 199 8.99 -14.04 6.38
C ALA A 199 9.70 -13.52 7.65
N GLY A 200 9.41 -14.08 8.83
CA GLY A 200 10.03 -13.69 10.10
C GLY A 200 9.46 -12.41 10.74
N SER A 201 8.37 -11.85 10.19
CA SER A 201 7.71 -10.66 10.74
C SER A 201 7.11 -10.89 12.13
N MET A 202 6.75 -12.13 12.44
CA MET A 202 6.21 -12.56 13.72
C MET A 202 6.49 -14.04 13.98
N ASP A 203 6.42 -14.47 15.23
CA ASP A 203 6.50 -15.88 15.60
C ASP A 203 5.11 -16.55 15.63
N VAL A 204 5.10 -17.86 15.88
CA VAL A 204 3.88 -18.68 15.92
C VAL A 204 2.91 -18.25 17.03
N PHE A 205 3.42 -17.75 18.17
CA PHE A 205 2.59 -17.34 19.30
C PHE A 205 1.92 -15.99 19.05
N VAL A 206 2.63 -15.08 18.38
CA VAL A 206 2.06 -13.82 17.88
C VAL A 206 1.00 -14.09 16.82
N ARG A 207 1.26 -14.98 15.85
CA ARG A 207 0.26 -15.38 14.86
C ARG A 207 -1.00 -15.93 15.52
N ALA A 208 -0.85 -16.86 16.47
CA ALA A 208 -1.97 -17.46 17.20
C ALA A 208 -2.76 -16.40 17.97
N PHE A 209 -2.07 -15.52 18.70
CA PHE A 209 -2.70 -14.41 19.43
C PHE A 209 -3.56 -13.52 18.52
N LEU A 210 -3.02 -13.10 17.38
CA LEU A 210 -3.74 -12.24 16.43
C LEU A 210 -4.94 -12.95 15.82
N THR A 211 -4.78 -14.23 15.46
CA THR A 211 -5.87 -15.06 14.94
C THR A 211 -7.00 -15.16 15.96
N TRP A 212 -6.68 -15.44 17.23
CA TRP A 212 -7.67 -15.51 18.30
C TRP A 212 -8.32 -14.16 18.57
N SER A 213 -7.56 -13.06 18.52
CA SER A 213 -8.08 -11.70 18.69
C SER A 213 -9.19 -11.42 17.66
N VAL A 214 -8.93 -11.70 16.37
CA VAL A 214 -9.93 -11.47 15.31
C VAL A 214 -11.14 -12.37 15.51
N ARG A 215 -10.95 -13.67 15.74
CA ARG A 215 -12.04 -14.64 15.88
C ARG A 215 -12.89 -14.42 17.14
N LEU A 216 -12.31 -13.89 18.20
CA LEU A 216 -13.00 -13.45 19.42
C LEU A 216 -13.60 -12.05 19.32
N ARG A 217 -13.66 -11.48 18.11
CA ARG A 217 -14.21 -10.13 17.84
C ARG A 217 -13.54 -9.03 18.65
N LYS A 218 -12.24 -9.15 18.92
CA LYS A 218 -11.46 -8.07 19.52
C LYS A 218 -11.25 -6.96 18.51
N SER A 219 -11.55 -5.72 18.92
CA SER A 219 -11.31 -4.54 18.10
C SER A 219 -9.82 -4.20 18.11
N ILE A 220 -9.22 -4.07 16.93
CA ILE A 220 -7.76 -3.96 16.77
C ILE A 220 -7.40 -2.66 16.06
N ALA A 221 -6.50 -1.90 16.68
CA ALA A 221 -5.85 -0.75 16.05
C ALA A 221 -4.43 -1.15 15.60
N VAL A 222 -4.17 -1.14 14.30
CA VAL A 222 -2.84 -1.38 13.75
C VAL A 222 -2.09 -0.06 13.59
N SER A 223 -0.97 0.08 14.29
CA SER A 223 -0.18 1.30 14.37
C SER A 223 1.24 1.11 13.81
N GLY A 224 1.90 2.20 13.44
CA GLY A 224 3.23 2.19 12.83
C GLY A 224 3.52 3.39 11.92
N GLY A 225 4.81 3.61 11.63
CA GLY A 225 5.25 4.65 10.69
C GLY A 225 4.85 4.37 9.23
N THR A 226 5.17 5.29 8.33
CA THR A 226 4.99 5.07 6.88
C THR A 226 5.82 3.88 6.40
N GLY A 227 5.25 3.03 5.55
CA GLY A 227 5.95 1.86 5.01
C GLY A 227 6.21 0.72 6.01
N SER A 228 5.68 0.79 7.24
CA SER A 228 5.84 -0.26 8.27
C SER A 228 5.00 -1.53 8.03
N GLY A 229 4.08 -1.51 7.07
CA GLY A 229 3.24 -2.67 6.74
C GLY A 229 1.87 -2.71 7.45
N LYS A 230 1.38 -1.57 7.99
CA LYS A 230 0.08 -1.49 8.66
C LYS A 230 -1.07 -2.06 7.83
N THR A 231 -1.25 -1.55 6.61
CA THR A 231 -2.35 -1.99 5.73
C THR A 231 -2.18 -3.45 5.33
N THR A 232 -0.94 -3.92 5.15
CA THR A 232 -0.64 -5.34 4.90
C THR A 232 -1.09 -6.21 6.08
N LEU A 233 -0.76 -5.82 7.31
CA LEU A 233 -1.21 -6.54 8.51
C LEU A 233 -2.72 -6.45 8.68
N LEU A 234 -3.34 -5.29 8.47
CA LEU A 234 -4.79 -5.13 8.53
C LEU A 234 -5.50 -6.04 7.52
N ASN A 235 -4.97 -6.14 6.30
CA ASN A 235 -5.48 -7.04 5.26
C ASN A 235 -5.35 -8.50 5.71
N ALA A 236 -4.20 -8.91 6.23
CA ALA A 236 -3.98 -10.26 6.76
C ALA A 236 -4.92 -10.60 7.93
N LEU A 237 -5.12 -9.67 8.87
CA LEU A 237 -6.05 -9.83 9.99
C LEU A 237 -7.50 -9.94 9.50
N SER A 238 -7.87 -9.15 8.50
CA SER A 238 -9.23 -9.16 7.96
C SER A 238 -9.61 -10.49 7.30
N ARG A 239 -8.63 -11.28 6.86
CA ARG A 239 -8.83 -12.63 6.34
C ARG A 239 -9.10 -13.69 7.42
N GLU A 240 -8.85 -13.37 8.69
CA GLU A 240 -9.19 -14.25 9.82
C GLU A 240 -10.63 -14.04 10.32
N ILE A 241 -11.37 -13.08 9.75
CA ILE A 241 -12.79 -12.86 10.04
C ILE A 241 -13.61 -14.06 9.53
N SER A 242 -14.58 -14.49 10.33
CA SER A 242 -15.43 -15.63 9.97
C SER A 242 -16.23 -15.34 8.70
N PRO A 243 -16.30 -16.26 7.72
CA PRO A 243 -17.09 -16.10 6.49
C PRO A 243 -18.60 -15.90 6.71
N ALA A 244 -19.10 -16.16 7.93
CA ALA A 244 -20.50 -15.93 8.30
C ALA A 244 -20.81 -14.47 8.63
N GLU A 245 -19.79 -13.62 8.78
CA GLU A 245 -19.94 -12.21 9.13
C GLU A 245 -20.10 -11.35 7.87
N ARG A 246 -20.76 -10.19 7.97
CA ARG A 246 -20.78 -9.14 6.95
C ARG A 246 -19.75 -8.08 7.26
N ILE A 247 -18.87 -7.81 6.31
CA ILE A 247 -17.81 -6.82 6.46
C ILE A 247 -18.11 -5.62 5.56
N VAL A 248 -17.99 -4.41 6.10
CA VAL A 248 -17.93 -3.18 5.30
C VAL A 248 -16.52 -2.59 5.42
N THR A 249 -15.81 -2.47 4.30
CA THR A 249 -14.49 -1.82 4.25
C THR A 249 -14.64 -0.38 3.77
N ILE A 250 -13.88 0.53 4.36
CA ILE A 250 -13.95 1.96 4.05
C ILE A 250 -12.53 2.49 3.93
N GLU A 251 -12.14 2.95 2.74
CA GLU A 251 -10.75 3.32 2.45
C GLU A 251 -10.70 4.58 1.58
N ASP A 252 -9.64 5.38 1.69
CA ASP A 252 -9.37 6.47 0.73
C ASP A 252 -9.19 5.92 -0.70
N SER A 253 -8.56 4.75 -0.80
CA SER A 253 -8.62 3.91 -1.99
C SER A 253 -8.47 2.47 -1.54
N ALA A 254 -9.24 1.57 -2.14
CA ALA A 254 -9.38 0.20 -1.70
C ALA A 254 -8.07 -0.56 -1.85
N GLU A 255 -7.37 -0.75 -0.72
CA GLU A 255 -6.16 -1.54 -0.56
C GLU A 255 -6.50 -2.96 -0.05
N LEU A 256 -7.57 -3.11 0.74
CA LEU A 256 -7.94 -4.39 1.35
C LEU A 256 -8.56 -5.36 0.33
N ARG A 257 -8.23 -6.64 0.48
CA ARG A 257 -8.65 -7.73 -0.43
C ARG A 257 -9.32 -8.86 0.33
N PHE A 258 -10.43 -9.32 -0.24
CA PHE A 258 -11.29 -10.33 0.36
C PHE A 258 -11.69 -11.35 -0.71
N ASP A 259 -10.70 -12.01 -1.32
CA ASP A 259 -10.96 -12.92 -2.45
C ASP A 259 -11.78 -14.16 -2.01
N GLU A 260 -11.66 -14.58 -0.75
CA GLU A 260 -12.32 -15.79 -0.20
C GLU A 260 -13.59 -15.47 0.60
N HIS A 261 -13.77 -14.23 1.05
CA HIS A 261 -14.83 -13.90 1.99
C HIS A 261 -16.12 -13.53 1.24
N PRO A 262 -17.23 -14.26 1.43
CA PRO A 262 -18.38 -14.18 0.54
C PRO A 262 -19.19 -12.89 0.69
N HIS A 263 -19.10 -12.20 1.84
CA HIS A 263 -20.01 -11.12 2.20
C HIS A 263 -19.29 -9.84 2.60
N VAL A 264 -18.67 -9.19 1.60
CA VAL A 264 -17.90 -7.95 1.78
C VAL A 264 -18.45 -6.83 0.91
N VAL A 265 -18.68 -5.66 1.52
CA VAL A 265 -18.98 -4.41 0.83
C VAL A 265 -17.75 -3.53 0.90
N ARG A 266 -17.26 -3.08 -0.25
CA ARG A 266 -16.10 -2.19 -0.35
C ARG A 266 -16.57 -0.78 -0.68
N LEU A 267 -16.24 0.17 0.18
CA LEU A 267 -16.54 1.59 0.01
C LEU A 267 -15.24 2.38 -0.12
N GLU A 268 -15.21 3.30 -1.06
CA GLU A 268 -14.08 4.19 -1.30
C GLU A 268 -14.49 5.65 -1.12
N ALA A 269 -13.67 6.41 -0.39
CA ALA A 269 -13.82 7.85 -0.36
C ALA A 269 -13.57 8.44 -1.74
N ARG A 270 -14.21 9.57 -2.01
CA ARG A 270 -14.07 10.28 -3.28
C ARG A 270 -13.73 11.73 -3.01
N GLY A 271 -12.54 12.15 -3.44
CA GLY A 271 -12.16 13.55 -3.44
C GLY A 271 -13.08 14.39 -4.33
N ARG A 272 -12.95 15.72 -4.23
CA ARG A 272 -13.68 16.67 -5.07
C ARG A 272 -13.37 16.43 -6.56
N SER A 273 -14.34 16.72 -7.42
CA SER A 273 -14.10 16.85 -8.85
C SER A 273 -13.18 18.05 -9.15
N SER A 274 -12.73 18.17 -10.41
CA SER A 274 -12.00 19.35 -10.88
C SER A 274 -12.81 20.66 -10.71
N GLU A 275 -14.13 20.56 -10.61
CA GLU A 275 -15.05 21.67 -10.36
C GLU A 275 -15.28 21.92 -8.86
N GLY A 276 -14.60 21.19 -7.98
CA GLY A 276 -14.67 21.36 -6.54
C GLY A 276 -15.87 20.72 -5.85
N VAL A 277 -16.66 19.89 -6.53
CA VAL A 277 -17.92 19.32 -6.02
C VAL A 277 -17.86 17.79 -5.84
N GLY A 278 -18.84 17.23 -5.12
CA GLY A 278 -19.05 15.77 -5.05
C GLY A 278 -18.11 15.00 -4.13
N GLU A 279 -17.50 15.67 -3.15
CA GLU A 279 -16.70 15.03 -2.10
C GLU A 279 -17.54 14.02 -1.29
N VAL A 280 -16.97 12.84 -1.04
CA VAL A 280 -17.51 11.83 -0.13
C VAL A 280 -16.36 11.39 0.77
N THR A 281 -16.43 11.74 2.04
CA THR A 281 -15.35 11.48 3.01
C THR A 281 -15.46 10.09 3.63
N ILE A 282 -14.37 9.59 4.23
CA ILE A 282 -14.42 8.36 5.06
C ILE A 282 -15.51 8.49 6.14
N ARG A 283 -15.65 9.67 6.74
CA ARG A 283 -16.66 9.94 7.77
C ARG A 283 -18.09 9.74 7.25
N ASP A 284 -18.39 10.21 6.05
CA ASP A 284 -19.70 10.01 5.41
C ASP A 284 -19.99 8.53 5.16
N LEU A 285 -18.96 7.80 4.71
CA LEU A 285 -19.05 6.36 4.46
C LEU A 285 -19.24 5.56 5.75
N VAL A 286 -18.56 5.92 6.85
CA VAL A 286 -18.74 5.26 8.17
C VAL A 286 -20.18 5.41 8.63
N ARG A 287 -20.75 6.63 8.54
CA ARG A 287 -22.16 6.87 8.89
C ARG A 287 -23.14 6.12 8.00
N ASN A 288 -22.83 6.00 6.71
CA ASN A 288 -23.65 5.25 5.78
C ASN A 288 -23.57 3.74 6.04
N ALA A 289 -22.39 3.23 6.38
CA ALA A 289 -22.15 1.81 6.67
C ALA A 289 -23.02 1.29 7.81
N LEU A 290 -23.33 2.11 8.83
CA LEU A 290 -24.23 1.75 9.93
C LEU A 290 -25.65 1.34 9.47
N ARG A 291 -26.07 1.75 8.26
CA ARG A 291 -27.36 1.37 7.66
C ARG A 291 -27.28 0.09 6.82
N MET A 292 -26.09 -0.47 6.65
CA MET A 292 -25.84 -1.64 5.82
C MET A 292 -25.85 -2.96 6.61
N ARG A 293 -26.23 -2.91 7.90
CA ARG A 293 -26.19 -4.03 8.85
C ARG A 293 -24.85 -4.78 8.85
N PRO A 294 -23.69 -4.10 8.98
CA PRO A 294 -22.40 -4.79 9.07
C PRO A 294 -22.29 -5.54 10.40
N ASP A 295 -21.60 -6.67 10.40
CA ASP A 295 -21.10 -7.29 11.63
C ASP A 295 -19.75 -6.67 12.03
N ARG A 296 -18.97 -6.18 11.05
CA ARG A 296 -17.71 -5.45 11.26
C ARG A 296 -17.55 -4.30 10.27
N ILE A 297 -16.91 -3.22 10.75
CA ILE A 297 -16.47 -2.11 9.91
C ILE A 297 -14.94 -2.09 9.96
N VAL A 298 -14.30 -2.13 8.78
CA VAL A 298 -12.85 -2.03 8.65
C VAL A 298 -12.52 -0.72 7.97
N VAL A 299 -11.93 0.21 8.72
CA VAL A 299 -11.49 1.50 8.18
C VAL A 299 -10.02 1.38 7.78
N GLY A 300 -9.69 1.60 6.51
CA GLY A 300 -8.32 1.42 6.00
C GLY A 300 -7.31 2.24 6.78
N GLU A 301 -7.61 3.50 7.06
CA GLU A 301 -6.80 4.38 7.90
C GLU A 301 -7.65 5.50 8.51
N CYS A 302 -7.47 5.77 9.81
CA CYS A 302 -8.02 6.95 10.46
C CYS A 302 -6.99 8.08 10.52
N ARG A 303 -7.37 9.26 10.03
CA ARG A 303 -6.58 10.49 9.94
C ARG A 303 -7.27 11.70 10.56
N GLY A 304 -8.58 11.66 10.80
CA GLY A 304 -9.37 12.80 11.22
C GLY A 304 -10.67 12.47 11.94
N GLY A 305 -11.69 13.32 11.73
CA GLY A 305 -12.93 13.31 12.49
C GLY A 305 -13.77 12.03 12.37
N GLU A 306 -13.53 11.20 11.35
CA GLU A 306 -14.11 9.85 11.20
C GLU A 306 -13.80 8.94 12.38
N ALA A 307 -12.72 9.21 13.13
CA ALA A 307 -12.37 8.45 14.33
C ALA A 307 -13.52 8.45 15.35
N LEU A 308 -14.26 9.56 15.49
CA LEU A 308 -15.42 9.63 16.39
C LEU A 308 -16.53 8.68 15.94
N ASP A 309 -16.92 8.73 14.68
CA ASP A 309 -18.01 7.91 14.14
C ASP A 309 -17.64 6.42 14.14
N MET A 310 -16.36 6.09 13.94
CA MET A 310 -15.83 4.73 14.08
C MET A 310 -15.93 4.24 15.53
N LEU A 311 -15.48 5.04 16.51
CA LEU A 311 -15.60 4.69 17.92
C LEU A 311 -17.08 4.47 18.30
N GLN A 312 -18.00 5.32 17.83
CA GLN A 312 -19.43 5.14 18.06
C GLN A 312 -19.97 3.86 17.43
N ALA A 313 -19.52 3.50 16.22
CA ALA A 313 -19.89 2.25 15.57
C ALA A 313 -19.48 1.04 16.43
N MET A 314 -18.24 1.02 16.91
CA MET A 314 -17.70 -0.06 17.76
C MET A 314 -18.51 -0.22 19.05
N LEU A 315 -18.92 0.89 19.68
CA LEU A 315 -19.70 0.89 20.92
C LEU A 315 -21.17 0.51 20.72
N THR A 316 -21.67 0.44 19.48
CA THR A 316 -23.08 0.18 19.14
C THR A 316 -23.31 -1.16 18.44
N GLY A 317 -22.46 -2.14 18.72
CA GLY A 317 -22.64 -3.53 18.26
C GLY A 317 -21.85 -3.92 17.01
N HIS A 318 -20.82 -3.12 16.66
CA HIS A 318 -19.88 -3.44 15.58
C HIS A 318 -18.49 -3.72 16.19
N ASP A 319 -18.45 -4.56 17.22
CA ASP A 319 -17.22 -5.07 17.84
C ASP A 319 -16.39 -5.88 16.84
N GLY A 320 -15.10 -6.03 17.13
CA GLY A 320 -14.18 -6.71 16.21
C GLY A 320 -13.83 -5.89 14.97
N SER A 321 -14.25 -4.63 14.93
CA SER A 321 -13.85 -3.65 13.91
C SER A 321 -12.37 -3.32 14.02
N MET A 322 -11.76 -2.93 12.91
CA MET A 322 -10.31 -2.71 12.84
C MET A 322 -9.98 -1.46 12.04
N THR A 323 -8.86 -0.84 12.37
CA THR A 323 -8.32 0.29 11.60
C THR A 323 -6.82 0.30 11.59
N THR A 324 -6.22 1.02 10.62
CA THR A 324 -4.85 1.50 10.78
C THR A 324 -4.80 2.93 11.28
N LEU A 325 -3.67 3.29 11.89
CA LEU A 325 -3.34 4.66 12.28
C LEU A 325 -1.82 4.86 12.22
N HIS A 326 -1.37 6.08 11.91
CA HIS A 326 0.05 6.39 12.05
C HIS A 326 0.34 6.74 13.50
N ALA A 327 1.21 6.01 14.20
CA ALA A 327 1.77 6.46 15.49
C ALA A 327 3.14 5.84 15.73
N ASN A 328 3.93 6.51 16.57
CA ASN A 328 5.31 6.11 16.87
C ASN A 328 5.38 5.02 17.95
N SER A 329 4.30 4.83 18.70
CA SER A 329 4.15 3.79 19.71
C SER A 329 2.68 3.44 19.91
N ALA A 330 2.43 2.32 20.61
CA ALA A 330 1.07 1.91 20.97
C ALA A 330 0.40 2.91 21.94
N ALA A 331 1.17 3.58 22.80
CA ALA A 331 0.63 4.63 23.67
C ALA A 331 0.31 5.92 22.89
N ASP A 332 1.15 6.30 21.93
CA ASP A 332 0.90 7.46 21.07
C ASP A 332 -0.35 7.29 20.20
N ALA A 333 -0.72 6.05 19.88
CA ALA A 333 -1.96 5.73 19.17
C ALA A 333 -3.19 6.35 19.85
N VAL A 334 -3.27 6.22 21.18
CA VAL A 334 -4.37 6.76 21.99
C VAL A 334 -4.40 8.28 21.94
N GLN A 335 -3.24 8.93 22.02
CA GLN A 335 -3.13 10.39 21.96
C GLN A 335 -3.54 10.93 20.59
N ARG A 336 -3.17 10.23 19.52
CA ARG A 336 -3.56 10.59 18.16
C ARG A 336 -5.05 10.40 17.92
N LEU A 337 -5.62 9.28 18.34
CA LEU A 337 -7.08 9.07 18.30
C LEU A 337 -7.82 10.15 19.08
N THR A 338 -7.31 10.53 20.26
CA THR A 338 -7.89 11.61 21.06
C THR A 338 -7.91 12.92 20.27
N THR A 339 -6.80 13.26 19.63
CA THR A 339 -6.67 14.47 18.80
C THR A 339 -7.61 14.43 17.59
N MET A 340 -7.69 13.29 16.90
CA MET A 340 -8.57 13.09 15.73
C MET A 340 -10.04 13.27 16.08
N VAL A 341 -10.49 12.74 17.23
CA VAL A 341 -11.86 12.94 17.73
C VAL A 341 -12.12 14.42 18.01
N ARG A 342 -11.13 15.16 18.53
CA ARG A 342 -11.26 16.61 18.78
C ARG A 342 -11.43 17.44 17.51
N PHE A 343 -11.00 16.95 16.34
CA PHE A 343 -11.29 17.63 15.07
C PHE A 343 -12.78 17.55 14.69
N ALA A 344 -13.51 16.56 15.20
CA ALA A 344 -14.93 16.39 14.93
C ALA A 344 -15.83 17.07 15.96
N VAL A 345 -15.40 17.12 17.23
CA VAL A 345 -16.22 17.60 18.36
C VAL A 345 -15.32 18.04 19.52
N ASP A 346 -15.72 19.09 20.25
CA ASP A 346 -15.02 19.50 21.47
C ASP A 346 -15.61 18.77 22.69
N LEU A 347 -15.14 17.54 22.92
CA LEU A 347 -15.43 16.75 24.13
C LEU A 347 -14.24 16.80 25.10
N PRO A 348 -14.49 16.67 26.42
CA PRO A 348 -13.41 16.49 27.40
C PRO A 348 -12.52 15.29 27.06
N VAL A 349 -11.20 15.45 27.23
CA VAL A 349 -10.19 14.45 26.85
C VAL A 349 -10.45 13.10 27.52
N ASP A 350 -10.86 13.10 28.79
CA ASP A 350 -11.13 11.88 29.55
C ASP A 350 -12.35 11.11 29.02
N VAL A 351 -13.37 11.81 28.51
CA VAL A 351 -14.54 11.19 27.86
C VAL A 351 -14.11 10.53 26.55
N ILE A 352 -13.29 11.21 25.75
CA ILE A 352 -12.74 10.66 24.50
C ILE A 352 -11.88 9.43 24.80
N GLN A 353 -10.97 9.52 25.77
CA GLN A 353 -10.11 8.41 26.16
C GLN A 353 -10.90 7.23 26.73
N ARG A 354 -11.98 7.48 27.49
CA ARG A 354 -12.89 6.42 27.93
C ARG A 354 -13.57 5.72 26.76
N ASN A 355 -14.01 6.47 25.74
CA ASN A 355 -14.58 5.88 24.53
C ASN A 355 -13.56 5.05 23.75
N ILE A 356 -12.31 5.54 23.63
CA ILE A 356 -11.21 4.80 22.99
C ILE A 356 -10.97 3.47 23.73
N ALA A 357 -10.83 3.52 25.06
CA ALA A 357 -10.60 2.34 25.89
C ALA A 357 -11.76 1.34 25.88
N SER A 358 -12.97 1.79 25.60
CA SER A 358 -14.16 0.93 25.51
C SER A 358 -14.32 0.34 24.10
N ALA A 359 -13.80 1.02 23.07
CA ALA A 359 -13.97 0.62 21.68
C ALA A 359 -12.86 -0.30 21.15
N PHE A 360 -11.62 -0.11 21.63
CA PHE A 360 -10.46 -0.91 21.23
C PHE A 360 -10.04 -1.87 22.35
N ASP A 361 -9.73 -3.10 21.99
CA ASP A 361 -9.15 -4.08 22.92
C ASP A 361 -7.63 -4.14 22.79
N VAL A 362 -7.11 -4.05 21.56
CA VAL A 362 -5.69 -4.31 21.25
C VAL A 362 -5.13 -3.26 20.30
N VAL A 363 -3.91 -2.80 20.58
CA VAL A 363 -3.08 -2.03 19.64
C VAL A 363 -1.88 -2.89 19.23
N VAL A 364 -1.68 -3.04 17.91
CA VAL A 364 -0.55 -3.77 17.33
C VAL A 364 0.38 -2.78 16.65
N GLN A 365 1.59 -2.60 17.18
CA GLN A 365 2.60 -1.71 16.63
C GLN A 365 3.48 -2.47 15.62
N THR A 366 3.56 -1.96 14.40
CA THR A 366 4.43 -2.47 13.32
C THR A 366 5.62 -1.54 13.11
N ALA A 367 6.76 -2.12 12.75
CA ALA A 367 7.99 -1.40 12.46
C ALA A 367 8.68 -1.93 11.20
N ARG A 368 9.53 -1.09 10.62
CA ARG A 368 10.41 -1.44 9.50
C ARG A 368 11.86 -1.32 9.97
N SER A 369 12.63 -2.40 9.79
CA SER A 369 14.07 -2.44 10.02
C SER A 369 14.82 -1.65 8.94
N ALA A 370 16.09 -1.33 9.19
CA ALA A 370 16.93 -0.59 8.24
C ALA A 370 17.16 -1.34 6.92
N ASP A 371 17.05 -2.67 6.95
CA ASP A 371 17.15 -3.57 5.78
C ASP A 371 15.81 -3.78 5.06
N GLY A 372 14.78 -3.01 5.41
CA GLY A 372 13.47 -3.06 4.76
C GLY A 372 12.52 -4.14 5.29
N ARG A 373 13.00 -5.10 6.10
CA ARG A 373 12.14 -6.12 6.73
C ARG A 373 11.15 -5.47 7.68
N ARG A 374 9.92 -5.99 7.70
CA ARG A 374 8.81 -5.50 8.53
C ARG A 374 8.50 -6.51 9.62
N TYR A 375 8.21 -6.05 10.83
CA TYR A 375 7.93 -6.93 11.96
C TYR A 375 6.95 -6.31 12.96
N ILE A 376 6.33 -7.16 13.79
CA ILE A 376 5.52 -6.71 14.93
C ILE A 376 6.46 -6.31 16.06
N GLN A 377 6.47 -5.02 16.38
CA GLN A 377 7.33 -4.43 17.39
C GLN A 377 6.73 -4.57 18.79
N SER A 378 5.43 -4.36 18.94
CA SER A 378 4.76 -4.55 20.22
C SER A 378 3.26 -4.81 20.04
N ILE A 379 2.68 -5.42 21.07
CA ILE A 379 1.23 -5.59 21.21
C ILE A 379 0.87 -5.08 22.60
N GLY A 380 -0.14 -4.22 22.67
CA GLY A 380 -0.65 -3.67 23.92
C GLY A 380 -2.15 -3.88 24.05
N GLU A 381 -2.60 -4.16 25.27
CA GLU A 381 -4.01 -4.19 25.65
C GLU A 381 -4.45 -2.79 26.04
N VAL A 382 -5.58 -2.34 25.51
CA VAL A 382 -6.13 -1.01 25.82
C VAL A 382 -7.05 -1.13 27.04
N GLY A 383 -6.95 -0.17 27.95
CA GLY A 383 -7.82 -0.09 29.12
C GLY A 383 -8.04 1.36 29.55
N PHE A 384 -8.88 1.52 30.57
CA PHE A 384 -9.13 2.82 31.20
C PHE A 384 -8.76 2.74 32.68
N GLU A 385 -7.97 3.70 33.16
CA GLU A 385 -7.66 3.81 34.58
C GLU A 385 -8.51 4.92 35.22
N ASP A 386 -9.46 4.53 36.07
CA ASP A 386 -10.42 5.47 36.67
C ASP A 386 -9.79 6.54 37.55
N ARG A 387 -8.67 6.23 38.22
CA ARG A 387 -7.98 7.18 39.11
C ARG A 387 -7.35 8.33 38.34
N SER A 388 -6.64 8.02 37.26
CA SER A 388 -5.99 9.00 36.39
C SER A 388 -6.93 9.56 35.33
N ARG A 389 -8.15 8.98 35.20
CA ARG A 389 -9.14 9.27 34.14
C ARG A 389 -8.51 9.23 32.75
N SER A 390 -7.62 8.26 32.54
CA SER A 390 -6.84 8.17 31.31
C SER A 390 -6.94 6.79 30.68
N CYS A 391 -6.87 6.76 29.35
CA CYS A 391 -6.72 5.53 28.60
C CYS A 391 -5.26 5.07 28.67
N THR A 392 -5.07 3.81 29.04
CA THR A 392 -3.77 3.18 29.20
C THR A 392 -3.61 2.07 28.18
N VAL A 393 -2.34 1.77 27.85
CA VAL A 393 -1.98 0.65 26.98
C VAL A 393 -1.00 -0.23 27.73
N ARG A 394 -1.49 -1.37 28.22
CA ARG A 394 -0.69 -2.35 28.98
C ARG A 394 0.11 -3.20 27.99
N PRO A 395 1.46 -3.19 28.05
CA PRO A 395 2.27 -4.00 27.15
C PRO A 395 2.03 -5.51 27.36
N LEU A 396 1.67 -6.22 26.29
CA LEU A 396 1.54 -7.67 26.28
C LEU A 396 2.74 -8.35 25.63
N TYR A 397 3.27 -7.75 24.56
CA TYR A 397 4.40 -8.27 23.78
C TYR A 397 5.33 -7.15 23.36
N GLN A 398 6.64 -7.45 23.32
CA GLN A 398 7.64 -6.54 22.76
C GLN A 398 8.72 -7.31 22.01
N ARG A 399 9.13 -6.77 20.86
CA ARG A 399 10.26 -7.21 20.06
C ARG A 399 11.12 -5.99 19.72
N ARG A 400 12.39 -6.01 20.14
CA ARG A 400 13.30 -4.86 19.99
C ARG A 400 13.82 -4.69 18.56
N ASP A 401 14.01 -5.81 17.86
CA ASP A 401 14.59 -5.84 16.53
C ASP A 401 14.09 -7.07 15.75
N VAL A 402 14.12 -7.00 14.42
CA VAL A 402 13.69 -8.08 13.53
C VAL A 402 14.53 -9.36 13.67
N ASP A 403 15.79 -9.28 14.09
CA ASP A 403 16.64 -10.46 14.27
C ASP A 403 16.55 -11.07 15.66
N ARG A 404 15.82 -10.43 16.58
CA ARG A 404 15.62 -10.92 17.95
C ARG A 404 14.24 -11.55 18.10
N ALA A 405 14.17 -12.60 18.92
CA ALA A 405 12.89 -13.11 19.38
C ALA A 405 12.17 -12.03 20.20
N GLY A 406 10.85 -11.93 20.03
CA GLY A 406 10.03 -11.11 20.90
C GLY A 406 9.74 -11.81 22.22
N VAL A 407 9.26 -11.03 23.18
CA VAL A 407 9.01 -11.45 24.55
C VAL A 407 7.58 -11.09 24.91
N TRP A 408 6.85 -12.06 25.46
CA TRP A 408 5.54 -11.83 26.07
C TRP A 408 5.72 -11.39 27.52
N LEU A 409 5.11 -10.27 27.87
CA LEU A 409 5.20 -9.63 29.19
C LEU A 409 3.95 -9.94 30.05
N ALA A 410 2.81 -10.17 29.41
CA ALA A 410 1.55 -10.47 30.08
C ALA A 410 0.58 -11.23 29.15
N ALA A 411 -0.34 -11.98 29.76
CA ALA A 411 -1.54 -12.48 29.09
C ALA A 411 -2.71 -11.51 29.33
N PRO A 412 -3.57 -11.26 28.32
CA PRO A 412 -4.86 -10.65 28.54
C PRO A 412 -5.85 -11.66 29.13
N GLU A 413 -6.80 -11.16 29.93
CA GLU A 413 -7.77 -12.01 30.64
C GLU A 413 -8.68 -12.78 29.67
N TRP A 414 -9.10 -12.11 28.59
CA TRP A 414 -9.98 -12.67 27.56
C TRP A 414 -9.38 -13.85 26.81
N MET A 415 -8.07 -14.08 26.91
CA MET A 415 -7.42 -15.21 26.24
C MET A 415 -7.98 -16.57 26.69
N SER A 416 -8.41 -16.67 27.95
CA SER A 416 -9.04 -17.89 28.47
C SER A 416 -10.33 -18.23 27.70
N ALA A 417 -11.02 -17.22 27.15
CA ALA A 417 -12.22 -17.43 26.37
C ALA A 417 -11.95 -18.13 25.04
N ALA A 418 -10.73 -18.05 24.50
CA ALA A 418 -10.38 -18.68 23.22
C ALA A 418 -10.68 -20.17 23.20
N SER A 419 -10.39 -20.88 24.31
CA SER A 419 -10.71 -22.31 24.43
C SER A 419 -12.18 -22.58 24.74
N LEU A 420 -12.82 -21.70 25.50
CA LEU A 420 -14.23 -21.86 25.88
C LEU A 420 -15.18 -21.78 24.68
N VAL A 421 -14.88 -20.92 23.71
CA VAL A 421 -15.71 -20.76 22.51
C VAL A 421 -15.20 -21.55 21.30
N GLY A 422 -14.22 -22.45 21.51
CA GLY A 422 -13.70 -23.35 20.46
C GLY A 422 -12.84 -22.68 19.39
N VAL A 423 -12.35 -21.45 19.62
CA VAL A 423 -11.41 -20.75 18.72
C VAL A 423 -10.01 -21.36 18.80
N ALA A 424 -9.65 -21.90 19.96
CA ALA A 424 -8.41 -22.63 20.22
C ALA A 424 -8.68 -23.87 21.07
N SER A 425 -7.79 -24.85 21.06
CA SER A 425 -7.80 -25.92 22.06
C SER A 425 -7.19 -25.45 23.39
N GLU A 426 -7.59 -26.06 24.51
CA GLU A 426 -6.96 -25.81 25.81
C GLU A 426 -5.44 -26.07 25.78
N LYS A 427 -5.01 -27.05 24.99
CA LYS A 427 -3.58 -27.37 24.80
C LYS A 427 -2.83 -26.23 24.12
N GLU A 428 -3.42 -25.60 23.10
CA GLU A 428 -2.82 -24.45 22.42
C GLU A 428 -2.74 -23.24 23.35
N VAL A 429 -3.82 -22.93 24.08
CA VAL A 429 -3.82 -21.83 25.06
C VAL A 429 -2.79 -22.08 26.16
N ALA A 430 -2.70 -23.30 26.70
CA ALA A 430 -1.70 -23.67 27.68
C ALA A 430 -0.27 -23.58 27.12
N SER A 431 -0.06 -23.99 25.87
CA SER A 431 1.25 -23.88 25.21
C SER A 431 1.67 -22.45 24.99
N TRP A 432 0.73 -21.60 24.60
CA TRP A 432 0.96 -20.16 24.49
C TRP A 432 1.31 -19.58 25.87
N ARG A 433 0.56 -19.90 26.93
CA ARG A 433 0.87 -19.37 28.28
C ARG A 433 2.26 -19.72 28.79
N ARG A 434 2.82 -20.86 28.39
CA ARG A 434 4.21 -21.23 28.74
C ARG A 434 5.26 -20.29 28.15
N CYS A 435 4.95 -19.52 27.10
CA CYS A 435 5.89 -18.53 26.57
C CYS A 435 6.10 -17.35 27.53
N LEU A 436 5.15 -17.06 28.43
CA LEU A 436 5.28 -16.04 29.47
C LEU A 436 6.32 -16.43 30.52
N SER A 437 6.41 -17.72 30.86
CA SER A 437 7.33 -18.22 31.88
C SER A 437 8.80 -18.27 31.43
N CYS A 438 9.08 -18.17 30.13
CA CYS A 438 10.46 -18.11 29.61
C CYS A 438 11.06 -16.69 29.59
N ALA A 439 10.29 -15.69 30.03
CA ALA A 439 10.64 -14.27 30.02
C ALA A 439 11.00 -13.70 31.40
N ALA A 440 10.84 -14.48 32.47
CA ALA A 440 11.05 -14.08 33.86
C ALA A 440 12.45 -14.45 34.38
#